data_AF-A0AAW0IFQ6-F1
#
_entry.id   AF-A0AAW0IFQ6-F1
#
_cell.length_a   1.000
_cell.length_b   1.000
_cell.length_c   1.000
_cell.angle_alpha   90.00
_cell.angle_beta   90.00
_cell.angle_gamma   90.00
#
_symmetry.space_group_name_H-M   'P 1'
#
loop_
_entity.id
_entity.type
_entity.pdbx_description
1 polymer ?
#
loop_
_entity_poly.entity_id
_entity_poly.type
_entity_poly.pdbx_seq_one_letter_code
_entity_poly.pdbx_strand_id
1 'polypeptide(L)'
;MGGDFPSKPMTLYATIWDGSDWATNGGKYRVNYKYAPYIAEFSDLVLHGCAVDPIEHMARCDNAEGSEGIPTGVTRVQRIKMEGFRKKHMTYSYCYDHIRYKVPPSECVINPLEAERLRTFDPVTFGNGRRHHSKRHHHSRSSQAKVTSSI
;
A
#
# COMPACT_ATOMS: atom_id res chain seq x y z
N MET A 1 -16.06 10.20 -8.19
CA MET A 1 -15.40 9.82 -6.93
C MET A 1 -16.49 9.38 -5.98
N GLY A 2 -16.52 8.10 -5.61
CA GLY A 2 -17.63 7.49 -4.85
C GLY A 2 -17.13 6.43 -3.87
N GLY A 3 -15.94 6.65 -3.28
CA GLY A 3 -15.40 5.80 -2.23
C GLY A 3 -15.85 6.29 -0.84
N ASP A 4 -15.85 5.37 0.11
CA ASP A 4 -16.11 5.70 1.52
C ASP A 4 -15.00 6.60 2.05
N PHE A 5 -15.39 7.70 2.70
CA PHE A 5 -14.48 8.61 3.38
C PHE A 5 -14.72 8.54 4.89
N PRO A 6 -13.67 8.56 5.74
CA PRO A 6 -13.84 8.54 7.19
C PRO A 6 -14.69 9.74 7.66
N SER A 7 -15.94 9.47 8.04
CA SER A 7 -16.96 10.47 8.42
C SER A 7 -17.51 10.29 9.83
N LYS A 8 -17.07 9.24 10.54
CA LYS A 8 -17.48 8.94 11.91
C LYS A 8 -16.46 9.47 12.92
N PRO A 9 -16.87 9.83 14.15
CA PRO A 9 -15.94 10.15 15.23
C PRO A 9 -14.90 9.03 15.43
N MET A 10 -13.66 9.41 15.74
CA MET A 10 -12.54 8.49 15.92
C MET A 10 -11.84 8.72 17.25
N THR A 11 -11.16 7.69 17.75
CA THR A 11 -10.32 7.73 18.94
C THR A 11 -8.86 7.51 18.54
N LEU A 12 -7.93 8.19 19.20
CA LEU A 12 -6.49 8.02 18.98
C LEU A 12 -5.95 6.86 19.83
N TYR A 13 -5.12 6.02 19.22
CA TYR A 13 -4.46 4.90 19.88
C TYR A 13 -2.96 4.93 19.55
N ALA A 14 -2.11 4.61 20.55
CA ALA A 14 -0.69 4.36 20.37
C ALA A 14 -0.35 3.00 21.00
N THR A 15 0.24 2.09 20.22
CA THR A 15 0.52 0.72 20.66
C THR A 15 1.86 0.24 20.14
N ILE A 16 2.55 -0.59 20.94
CA ILE A 16 3.68 -1.43 20.51
C ILE A 16 3.22 -2.88 20.62
N TRP A 17 3.35 -3.66 19.55
CA TRP A 17 2.83 -5.02 19.48
C TRP A 17 3.65 -5.89 18.50
N ASP A 18 3.50 -7.21 18.60
CA ASP A 18 4.20 -8.16 17.74
C ASP A 18 3.47 -8.38 16.40
N GLY A 19 4.01 -7.78 15.33
CA GLY A 19 3.56 -7.95 13.95
C GLY A 19 4.35 -8.97 13.12
N SER A 20 4.97 -9.98 13.75
CA SER A 20 5.94 -10.90 13.11
C SER A 20 5.46 -11.56 11.82
N ASP A 21 4.16 -11.73 11.62
CA ASP A 21 3.62 -12.40 10.44
C ASP A 21 3.70 -11.54 9.16
N TRP A 22 3.96 -10.23 9.28
CA TRP A 22 3.96 -9.33 8.12
C TRP A 22 4.95 -8.15 8.19
N ALA A 23 5.31 -7.66 9.39
CA ALA A 23 5.95 -6.36 9.56
C ALA A 23 7.35 -6.24 8.93
N THR A 24 8.21 -7.25 9.07
CA THR A 24 9.59 -7.20 8.56
C THR A 24 9.77 -8.12 7.37
N ASN A 25 9.97 -7.50 6.19
CA ASN A 25 10.18 -8.19 4.92
C ASN A 25 9.05 -9.20 4.60
N GLY A 26 7.80 -8.78 4.79
CA GLY A 26 6.61 -9.61 4.57
C GLY A 26 6.48 -10.78 5.56
N GLY A 27 7.03 -10.66 6.76
CA GLY A 27 7.00 -11.70 7.81
C GLY A 27 8.16 -12.69 7.76
N LYS A 28 9.14 -12.50 6.86
CA LYS A 28 10.33 -13.35 6.77
C LYS A 28 11.17 -13.33 8.03
N TYR A 29 11.28 -12.15 8.68
CA TYR A 29 12.05 -11.98 9.90
C TYR A 29 11.09 -11.69 11.05
N ARG A 30 10.99 -12.65 11.97
CA ARG A 30 10.12 -12.55 13.16
C ARG A 30 10.86 -11.86 14.29
N VAL A 31 10.10 -11.36 15.27
CA VAL A 31 10.66 -10.80 16.51
C VAL A 31 11.50 -11.86 17.23
N ASN A 32 12.64 -11.44 17.77
CA ASN A 32 13.50 -12.30 18.59
C ASN A 32 13.53 -11.77 20.02
N TYR A 33 12.63 -12.28 20.86
CA TYR A 33 12.42 -11.85 22.24
C TYR A 33 13.65 -11.94 23.16
N LYS A 34 14.75 -12.56 22.72
CA LYS A 34 16.04 -12.47 23.43
C LYS A 34 16.58 -11.03 23.49
N TYR A 35 16.16 -10.15 22.57
CA TYR A 35 16.52 -8.73 22.55
C TYR A 35 15.53 -7.83 23.30
N ALA A 36 14.58 -8.40 24.03
CA ALA A 36 13.67 -7.64 24.86
C ALA A 36 14.42 -6.91 26.01
N PRO A 37 13.88 -5.80 26.54
CA PRO A 37 12.60 -5.18 26.20
C PRO A 37 12.63 -4.36 24.90
N TYR A 38 11.50 -4.33 24.19
CA TYR A 38 11.27 -3.39 23.08
C TYR A 38 10.53 -2.18 23.63
N ILE A 39 11.15 -1.01 23.57
CA ILE A 39 10.65 0.21 24.21
C ILE A 39 10.34 1.24 23.12
N ALA A 40 9.16 1.85 23.20
CA ALA A 40 8.78 3.02 22.41
C ALA A 40 8.45 4.17 23.38
N GLU A 41 9.13 5.30 23.22
CA GLU A 41 8.93 6.50 24.02
C GLU A 41 8.18 7.55 23.19
N PHE A 42 7.18 8.18 23.80
CA PHE A 42 6.36 9.21 23.16
C PHE A 42 6.35 10.46 24.06
N SER A 43 6.62 11.62 23.48
CA SER A 43 6.59 12.93 24.16
C SER A 43 5.81 13.94 23.33
N ASP A 44 5.59 15.14 23.89
CA ASP A 44 5.06 16.30 23.17
C ASP A 44 3.72 16.04 22.46
N LEU A 45 2.79 15.38 23.16
CA LEU A 45 1.46 15.08 22.63
C LEU A 45 0.68 16.37 22.36
N VAL A 46 0.46 16.67 21.08
CA VAL A 46 -0.37 17.79 20.62
C VAL A 46 -1.66 17.24 20.04
N LEU A 47 -2.80 17.63 20.61
CA LEU A 47 -4.14 17.27 20.13
C LEU A 47 -4.90 18.53 19.70
N HIS A 48 -5.01 18.71 18.39
CA HIS A 48 -5.88 19.69 17.77
C HIS A 48 -7.00 18.96 17.02
N GLY A 49 -8.19 18.98 17.59
CA GLY A 49 -9.34 18.29 17.02
C GLY A 49 -10.62 18.73 17.69
N CYS A 50 -11.74 18.37 17.08
CA CYS A 50 -13.07 18.63 17.59
C CYS A 50 -13.51 17.44 18.42
N ALA A 51 -13.59 17.64 19.74
CA ALA A 51 -14.10 16.62 20.64
C ALA A 51 -15.60 16.38 20.36
N VAL A 52 -16.00 15.11 20.36
CA VAL A 52 -17.40 14.70 20.18
C VAL A 52 -17.90 14.14 21.49
N ASP A 53 -19.08 14.56 21.90
CA ASP A 53 -19.76 13.96 23.04
C ASP A 53 -20.14 12.50 22.69
N PRO A 54 -19.67 11.48 23.44
CA PRO A 54 -19.99 10.08 23.18
C PRO A 54 -21.48 9.73 23.27
N ILE A 55 -22.30 10.60 23.85
CA ILE A 55 -23.76 10.42 23.96
C ILE A 55 -24.44 11.03 22.73
N GLU A 56 -24.16 12.32 22.44
CA GLU A 56 -24.83 13.04 21.35
C GLU A 56 -24.31 12.62 19.97
N HIS A 57 -23.07 12.12 19.86
CA HIS A 57 -22.38 11.79 18.60
C HIS A 57 -22.36 12.94 17.56
N MET A 58 -22.68 14.16 17.99
CA MET A 58 -22.70 15.35 17.16
C MET A 58 -21.42 16.15 17.39
N ALA A 59 -20.69 16.38 16.31
CA ALA A 59 -19.44 17.12 16.36
C ALA A 59 -19.73 18.63 16.22
N ARG A 60 -19.45 19.43 17.26
CA ARG A 60 -19.57 20.90 17.20
C ARG A 60 -18.27 21.52 16.68
N CYS A 61 -17.94 21.24 15.42
CA CYS A 61 -16.64 21.63 14.84
C CYS A 61 -16.66 23.00 14.17
N ASP A 62 -17.79 23.72 14.23
CA ASP A 62 -17.99 24.95 13.49
C ASP A 62 -17.25 26.15 14.09
N ASN A 63 -16.80 26.08 15.34
CA ASN A 63 -16.13 27.19 16.03
C ASN A 63 -15.10 26.69 17.05
N ALA A 64 -14.01 26.07 16.59
CA ALA A 64 -12.84 25.95 17.46
C ALA A 64 -12.17 27.33 17.55
N GLU A 65 -12.48 28.10 18.60
CA GLU A 65 -11.76 29.34 18.90
C GLU A 65 -10.26 29.01 19.03
N GLY A 66 -9.45 29.50 18.08
CA GLY A 66 -8.01 29.25 18.03
C GLY A 66 -7.54 28.16 17.05
N SER A 67 -8.42 27.52 16.27
CA SER A 67 -7.95 26.69 15.16
C SER A 67 -7.56 27.58 13.98
N GLU A 68 -6.29 27.56 13.56
CA GLU A 68 -5.95 27.95 12.20
C GLU A 68 -6.90 27.22 11.25
N GLY A 69 -7.56 27.94 10.34
CA GLY A 69 -8.59 27.37 9.48
C GLY A 69 -8.08 26.10 8.81
N ILE A 70 -8.90 25.03 8.82
CA ILE A 70 -8.53 23.73 8.26
C ILE A 70 -8.02 23.96 6.82
N PRO A 71 -6.75 23.65 6.52
CA PRO A 71 -6.22 23.85 5.19
C PRO A 71 -7.06 23.07 4.18
N THR A 72 -7.68 23.77 3.24
CA THR A 72 -8.54 23.17 2.20
C THR A 72 -7.74 22.38 1.16
N GLY A 73 -6.41 22.40 1.25
CA GLY A 73 -5.55 21.60 0.41
C GLY A 73 -4.08 21.79 0.70
N VAL A 74 -3.27 21.06 -0.05
CA VAL A 74 -1.82 21.13 0.01
C VAL A 74 -1.32 22.24 -0.91
N THR A 75 -0.49 23.15 -0.37
CA THR A 75 0.14 24.23 -1.15
C THR A 75 1.07 23.69 -2.23
N ARG A 76 1.41 24.50 -3.24
CA ARG A 76 2.36 24.11 -4.30
C ARG A 76 3.72 23.68 -3.73
N VAL A 77 4.22 24.39 -2.72
CA VAL A 77 5.53 24.08 -2.10
C VAL A 77 5.47 22.76 -1.34
N GLN A 78 4.42 22.50 -0.56
CA GLN A 78 4.23 21.23 0.14
C GLN A 78 4.09 20.06 -0.85
N ARG A 79 3.40 20.27 -1.99
CA ARG A 79 3.26 19.26 -3.04
C ARG A 79 4.60 18.87 -3.64
N ILE A 80 5.46 19.85 -3.96
CA ILE A 80 6.81 19.58 -4.48
C ILE A 80 7.64 18.79 -3.45
N LYS A 81 7.54 19.13 -2.15
CA LYS A 81 8.22 18.39 -1.07
C LYS A 81 7.71 16.93 -0.99
N MET A 82 6.39 16.74 -1.04
CA MET A 82 5.76 15.42 -1.03
C MET A 82 6.21 14.58 -2.24
N GLU A 83 6.19 15.15 -3.45
CA GLU A 83 6.67 14.49 -4.68
C GLU A 83 8.15 14.11 -4.57
N GLY A 84 8.98 15.01 -4.06
CA GLY A 84 10.39 14.75 -3.81
C GLY A 84 10.63 13.60 -2.83
N PHE A 85 9.86 13.54 -1.74
CA PHE A 85 9.92 12.44 -0.77
C PHE A 85 9.48 11.12 -1.40
N ARG A 86 8.33 11.11 -2.09
CA ARG A 86 7.80 9.92 -2.78
C ARG A 86 8.81 9.37 -3.79
N LYS A 87 9.42 10.24 -4.60
CA LYS A 87 10.44 9.86 -5.60
C LYS A 87 11.66 9.16 -4.99
N LYS A 88 12.03 9.50 -3.75
CA LYS A 88 13.25 8.98 -3.11
C LYS A 88 12.98 7.80 -2.18
N HIS A 89 11.89 7.83 -1.42
CA HIS A 89 11.69 6.97 -0.26
C HIS A 89 10.46 6.06 -0.34
N MET A 90 9.54 6.26 -1.28
CA MET A 90 8.38 5.38 -1.39
C MET A 90 8.78 4.03 -1.99
N THR A 91 8.55 2.95 -1.27
CA THR A 91 8.87 1.57 -1.69
C THR A 91 7.63 0.76 -2.06
N TYR A 92 6.45 1.16 -1.58
CA TYR A 92 5.19 0.51 -1.88
C TYR A 92 4.06 1.53 -2.08
N SER A 93 3.11 1.23 -2.96
CA SER A 93 1.87 2.00 -3.15
C SER A 93 0.79 1.11 -3.74
N TYR A 94 -0.35 1.01 -3.05
CA TYR A 94 -1.46 0.16 -3.48
C TYR A 94 -2.08 0.58 -4.82
N CYS A 95 -1.96 1.87 -5.19
CA CYS A 95 -2.48 2.38 -6.47
C CYS A 95 -1.81 1.75 -7.71
N TYR A 96 -0.59 1.23 -7.58
CA TYR A 96 0.14 0.58 -8.67
C TYR A 96 0.26 -0.94 -8.48
N ASP A 97 -0.27 -1.47 -7.37
CA ASP A 97 -0.25 -2.90 -7.06
C ASP A 97 -1.37 -3.61 -7.85
N HIS A 98 -1.04 -3.96 -9.10
CA HIS A 98 -1.96 -4.66 -10.00
C HIS A 98 -2.18 -6.12 -9.63
N ILE A 99 -1.36 -6.68 -8.73
CA ILE A 99 -1.57 -8.03 -8.19
C ILE A 99 -2.74 -7.99 -7.21
N ARG A 100 -2.78 -6.99 -6.33
CA ARG A 100 -3.86 -6.81 -5.36
C ARG A 100 -5.10 -6.18 -5.99
N TYR A 101 -4.93 -5.14 -6.80
CA TYR A 101 -6.01 -4.39 -7.43
C TYR A 101 -5.85 -4.39 -8.96
N LYS A 102 -6.55 -5.31 -9.63
CA LYS A 102 -6.52 -5.42 -11.11
C LYS A 102 -6.82 -4.08 -11.81
N VAL A 103 -7.74 -3.32 -11.24
CA VAL A 103 -8.04 -1.93 -11.62
C VAL A 103 -7.73 -1.06 -10.39
N PRO A 104 -6.93 0.01 -10.54
CA PRO A 104 -6.65 0.92 -9.43
C PRO A 104 -7.95 1.48 -8.84
N PRO A 105 -8.04 1.61 -7.51
CA PRO A 105 -9.16 2.28 -6.86
C PRO A 105 -9.41 3.70 -7.39
N SER A 106 -10.65 4.17 -7.32
CA SER A 106 -11.10 5.40 -8.01
C SER A 106 -10.49 6.70 -7.48
N GLU A 107 -9.94 6.67 -6.27
CA GLU A 107 -9.23 7.76 -5.61
C GLU A 107 -7.77 7.90 -6.09
N CYS A 108 -7.24 6.88 -6.75
CA CYS A 108 -5.85 6.87 -7.19
C CYS A 108 -5.62 7.81 -8.38
N VAL A 109 -4.63 8.68 -8.26
CA VAL A 109 -4.09 9.50 -9.36
C VAL A 109 -2.80 8.85 -9.85
N ILE A 110 -2.86 8.23 -11.03
CA ILE A 110 -1.74 7.46 -11.59
C ILE A 110 -0.69 8.42 -12.19
N ASN A 111 0.53 8.38 -11.67
CA ASN A 111 1.68 9.06 -12.24
C ASN A 111 2.59 8.04 -12.97
N PRO A 112 2.75 8.12 -14.30
CA PRO A 112 3.55 7.17 -15.07
C PRO A 112 5.02 7.08 -14.64
N LEU A 113 5.65 8.19 -14.27
CA LEU A 113 7.05 8.22 -13.83
C LEU A 113 7.23 7.52 -12.47
N GLU A 114 6.24 7.67 -11.59
CA GLU A 114 6.23 7.00 -10.30
C GLU A 114 5.99 5.49 -10.45
N ALA A 115 5.06 5.10 -11.33
CA ALA A 115 4.78 3.71 -11.67
C ALA A 115 6.04 3.01 -12.22
N GLU A 116 6.75 3.65 -13.15
CA GLU A 116 7.96 3.07 -13.74
C GLU A 116 9.10 2.94 -12.72
N ARG A 117 9.24 3.93 -11.82
CA ARG A 117 10.22 3.87 -10.73
C ARG A 117 9.92 2.70 -9.78
N LEU A 118 8.68 2.55 -9.35
CA LEU A 118 8.25 1.46 -8.48
C LEU A 118 8.43 0.10 -9.17
N ARG A 119 8.11 0.00 -10.47
CA ARG A 119 8.36 -1.20 -11.29
C ARG A 119 9.83 -1.57 -11.39
N THR A 120 10.71 -0.58 -11.53
CA THR A 120 12.15 -0.82 -11.59
C THR A 120 12.69 -1.30 -10.23
N PHE A 121 12.17 -0.73 -9.14
CA PHE A 121 12.56 -1.06 -7.77
C PHE A 121 12.05 -2.44 -7.32
N ASP A 122 10.78 -2.75 -7.57
CA ASP A 122 10.14 -4.03 -7.28
C ASP A 122 9.33 -4.51 -8.49
N PRO A 123 10.01 -5.20 -9.44
CA PRO A 123 9.36 -5.76 -10.62
C PRO A 123 8.40 -6.91 -10.30
N VAL A 124 8.47 -7.49 -9.10
CA VAL A 124 7.59 -8.59 -8.71
C VAL A 124 6.22 -8.05 -8.36
N THR A 125 6.16 -7.01 -7.53
CA THR A 125 4.89 -6.39 -7.10
C THR A 125 4.28 -5.49 -8.17
N PHE A 126 5.09 -4.65 -8.82
CA PHE A 126 4.63 -3.59 -9.73
C PHE A 126 4.86 -3.89 -11.22
N GLY A 127 5.50 -5.02 -11.52
CA GLY A 127 5.66 -5.49 -12.89
C GLY A 127 4.39 -6.13 -13.43
N ASN A 128 4.40 -6.38 -14.74
CA ASN A 128 3.41 -7.27 -15.33
C ASN A 128 3.78 -8.68 -14.85
N GLY A 129 3.05 -9.18 -13.84
CA GLY A 129 3.30 -10.45 -13.18
C GLY A 129 3.80 -11.51 -14.16
N ARG A 130 4.91 -12.17 -13.80
CA ARG A 130 5.57 -13.16 -14.65
C ARG A 130 4.51 -14.11 -15.21
N ARG A 131 4.19 -13.96 -16.50
CA ARG A 131 3.56 -15.04 -17.26
C ARG A 131 4.57 -16.18 -17.18
N HIS A 132 4.34 -17.16 -16.32
CA HIS A 132 5.00 -18.44 -16.41
C HIS A 132 4.62 -19.01 -17.78
N HIS A 133 5.42 -18.71 -18.80
CA HIS A 133 5.47 -19.50 -20.01
C HIS A 133 6.06 -20.84 -19.57
N SER A 134 5.20 -21.76 -19.14
CA SER A 134 5.56 -23.16 -19.11
C SER A 134 5.97 -23.51 -20.55
N LYS A 135 7.27 -23.70 -20.77
CA LYS A 135 7.75 -24.33 -21.99
C LYS A 135 7.19 -25.75 -21.97
N ARG A 136 6.01 -25.94 -22.57
CA ARG A 136 5.55 -27.26 -22.98
C ARG A 136 6.55 -27.77 -24.00
N HIS A 137 7.47 -28.61 -23.56
CA HIS A 137 8.25 -29.44 -24.46
C HIS A 137 7.29 -30.44 -25.12
N HIS A 138 6.77 -30.09 -26.30
CA HIS A 138 6.16 -31.07 -27.19
C HIS A 138 7.30 -31.96 -27.71
N HIS A 139 7.42 -33.15 -27.14
CA HIS A 139 8.16 -34.23 -27.78
C HIS A 139 7.43 -34.56 -29.09
N SER A 140 7.99 -34.16 -30.23
CA SER A 140 7.56 -34.67 -31.52
C SER A 140 8.02 -36.13 -31.61
N ARG A 141 7.09 -37.05 -31.40
CA ARG A 141 7.33 -38.46 -31.71
C ARG A 141 6.98 -38.65 -33.19
N SER A 142 7.99 -38.56 -34.06
CA SER A 142 7.85 -39.02 -35.42
C SER A 142 7.80 -40.55 -35.39
N SER A 143 6.69 -41.13 -35.85
CA SER A 143 6.62 -42.54 -36.20
C SER A 143 6.25 -42.62 -37.66
N GLN A 144 7.26 -42.85 -38.49
CA GLN A 144 7.12 -43.18 -39.90
C GLN A 144 6.12 -44.33 -40.06
N ALA A 145 5.16 -44.11 -40.95
CA ALA A 145 4.36 -45.16 -41.55
C ALA A 145 5.29 -46.13 -42.28
N LYS A 146 5.22 -47.42 -41.94
CA LYS A 146 5.59 -48.50 -42.84
C LYS A 146 4.32 -49.14 -43.37
N VAL A 147 4.06 -48.83 -44.64
CA VAL A 147 3.19 -49.60 -45.53
C VAL A 147 3.80 -50.99 -45.67
N THR A 148 2.99 -52.04 -45.54
CA THR A 148 3.33 -53.35 -46.12
C THR A 148 2.05 -54.00 -46.59
N SER A 149 2.04 -54.29 -47.89
CA SER A 149 0.99 -54.96 -48.65
C SER A 149 1.23 -56.47 -48.66
N SER A 150 0.13 -57.22 -48.86
CA SER A 150 0.05 -58.62 -49.33
C SER A 150 0.34 -59.69 -48.25
N ILE A 151 -0.44 -60.76 -48.07
CA ILE A 151 -1.41 -61.51 -48.90
C ILE A 151 -2.64 -61.85 -48.05
#